data_AF-A0A1G3V8Z4-F1
#
_entry.id   AF-A0A1G3V8Z4-F1
#
_cell.length_a   1.000
_cell.length_b   1.000
_cell.length_c   1.000
_cell.angle_alpha   90.00
_cell.angle_beta   90.00
_cell.angle_gamma   90.00
#
_symmetry.space_group_name_H-M   'P 1'
#
loop_
_entity.id
_entity.type
_entity.pdbx_description
1 polymer ?
#
loop_
_entity_poly.entity_id
_entity_poly.type
_entity_poly.pdbx_seq_one_letter_code
_entity_poly.pdbx_strand_id
1 'polypeptide(L)'
;MIIGFTWGGWVTGATSQKMIGEAVLASQAAICVAQYIKEPNGQQKLKEFEALDSYKRYEFIEKGGWDKMPGQEKAGYGVASACVTGLEALIKK
;
A
#
# COMPACT_ATOMS: atom_id res chain seq x y z
N MET A 1 -14.28 17.27 -2.07
CA MET A 1 -13.06 18.03 -1.76
C MET A 1 -13.50 19.44 -1.37
N ILE A 2 -13.62 19.72 -0.07
CA ILE A 2 -14.03 21.05 0.40
C ILE A 2 -12.78 21.79 0.85
N ILE A 3 -12.48 22.86 0.12
CA ILE A 3 -11.39 23.78 0.36
C ILE A 3 -11.71 24.55 1.65
N GLY A 4 -10.90 24.32 2.68
CA GLY A 4 -11.08 24.89 4.00
C GLY A 4 -9.99 25.91 4.36
N PHE A 5 -10.01 27.06 3.69
CA PHE A 5 -9.55 28.33 4.27
C PHE A 5 -10.60 29.41 3.97
N THR A 6 -11.86 29.15 4.34
CA THR A 6 -12.86 30.22 4.44
C THR A 6 -12.77 30.84 5.84
N TRP A 7 -11.72 31.67 5.97
CA TRP A 7 -11.45 32.72 6.96
C TRP A 7 -11.32 32.37 8.45
N GLY A 8 -10.82 31.18 8.76
CA GLY A 8 -10.63 30.72 10.15
C GLY A 8 -10.30 29.24 10.21
N GLY A 9 -9.57 28.75 9.20
CA GLY A 9 -9.37 27.33 8.90
C GLY A 9 -8.26 26.71 9.75
N TRP A 10 -8.58 26.35 10.98
CA TRP A 10 -7.73 25.46 11.76
C TRP A 10 -8.04 24.04 11.29
N VAL A 11 -7.27 23.54 10.31
CA VAL A 11 -7.19 22.09 10.13
C VAL A 11 -6.63 21.58 11.45
N THR A 12 -7.47 20.95 12.28
CA THR A 12 -7.02 20.44 13.57
C THR A 12 -5.86 19.46 13.31
N GLY A 13 -4.82 19.49 14.15
CA GLY A 13 -3.65 18.64 13.95
C GLY A 13 -4.00 17.17 13.73
N ALA A 14 -5.08 16.68 14.36
CA ALA A 14 -5.61 15.34 14.17
C ALA A 14 -6.09 15.06 12.73
N THR A 15 -6.80 15.98 12.09
CA THR A 15 -7.24 15.83 10.69
C THR A 15 -6.06 15.83 9.74
N SER A 16 -5.09 16.74 9.94
CA SER A 16 -3.86 16.78 9.15
C SER A 16 -3.05 15.49 9.29
N GLN A 17 -2.88 14.98 10.52
CA GLN A 17 -2.16 13.74 10.78
C GLN A 17 -2.82 12.53 10.13
N LYS A 18 -4.16 12.43 10.16
CA LYS A 18 -4.88 11.35 9.49
C LYS A 18 -4.67 11.38 7.97
N MET A 19 -4.78 12.56 7.36
CA MET A 19 -4.54 12.69 5.91
C MET A 19 -3.10 12.35 5.53
N ILE A 20 -2.12 12.76 6.34
CA ILE A 20 -0.71 12.39 6.13
C ILE A 20 -0.53 10.88 6.25
N GLY A 21 -1.12 10.24 7.25
CA GLY A 21 -1.04 8.78 7.44
C GLY A 21 -1.60 8.00 6.24
N GLU A 22 -2.77 8.41 5.73
CA GLU A 22 -3.38 7.78 4.55
C GLU A 22 -2.53 8.01 3.29
N ALA A 23 -1.99 9.22 3.09
CA ALA A 23 -1.13 9.53 1.95
C ALA A 23 0.20 8.75 1.99
N VAL A 24 0.79 8.61 3.18
CA VAL A 24 2.00 7.81 3.39
C VAL A 24 1.73 6.34 3.08
N LEU A 25 0.63 5.78 3.60
CA LEU A 25 0.25 4.39 3.37
C LEU A 25 -0.04 4.11 1.88
N ALA A 26 -0.71 5.04 1.18
CA ALA A 26 -0.91 4.95 -0.26
C ALA A 26 0.42 4.98 -1.05
N SER A 27 1.37 5.83 -0.63
CA SER A 27 2.69 5.91 -1.23
C SER A 27 3.50 4.63 -1.00
N GLN A 28 3.44 4.08 0.21
CA GLN A 28 4.09 2.82 0.57
C GLN A 28 3.50 1.63 -0.22
N ALA A 29 2.17 1.60 -0.39
CA ALA A 29 1.50 0.60 -1.22
C ALA A 29 1.95 0.69 -2.69
N ALA A 30 2.05 1.91 -3.25
CA ALA A 30 2.54 2.11 -4.61
C ALA A 30 3.99 1.63 -4.78
N ILE A 31 4.84 1.86 -3.77
CA ILE A 31 6.22 1.35 -3.77
C ILE A 31 6.25 -0.18 -3.67
N CYS A 32 5.43 -0.78 -2.84
CA CYS A 32 5.30 -2.25 -2.74
C CYS A 32 4.92 -2.86 -4.10
N VAL A 33 3.92 -2.29 -4.77
CA VAL A 33 3.51 -2.70 -6.12
C VAL A 33 4.65 -2.54 -7.13
N ALA A 34 5.38 -1.42 -7.09
CA ALA A 34 6.51 -1.19 -7.99
C ALA A 34 7.65 -2.20 -7.74
N GLN A 35 7.94 -2.52 -6.48
CA GLN A 35 8.93 -3.54 -6.10
C GLN A 35 8.50 -4.92 -6.60
N TYR A 36 7.22 -5.26 -6.45
CA TYR A 36 6.65 -6.52 -6.92
C TYR A 36 6.77 -6.71 -8.43
N ILE A 37 6.43 -5.67 -9.22
CA ILE A 37 6.51 -5.72 -10.69
C ILE A 37 7.96 -5.75 -11.17
N LYS A 38 8.88 -5.13 -10.43
CA LYS A 38 10.31 -5.11 -10.76
C LYS A 38 10.97 -6.48 -10.58
N GLU A 39 10.37 -7.41 -9.85
CA GLU A 39 10.93 -8.74 -9.71
C GLU A 39 10.94 -9.50 -11.05
N PRO A 40 12.04 -10.21 -11.36
CA PRO A 40 12.15 -10.97 -12.61
C PRO A 40 11.09 -12.07 -12.73
N ASN A 41 10.55 -12.53 -11.59
CA ASN A 41 9.50 -13.55 -11.53
C ASN A 41 8.10 -12.97 -11.30
N GLY A 42 7.90 -11.66 -11.49
CA GLY A 42 6.66 -10.95 -11.17
C GLY A 42 5.41 -11.57 -11.80
N GLN A 43 5.46 -12.01 -13.06
CA GLN A 43 4.30 -12.65 -13.72
C GLN A 43 3.92 -14.00 -13.12
N GLN A 44 4.91 -14.81 -12.72
CA GLN A 44 4.65 -16.13 -12.14
C GLN A 44 4.10 -15.98 -10.72
N LYS A 45 4.67 -15.04 -9.96
CA LYS A 45 4.20 -14.66 -8.63
C LYS A 45 2.80 -14.03 -8.67
N LEU A 46 2.47 -13.28 -9.73
CA LEU A 46 1.15 -12.67 -9.88
C LEU A 46 0.06 -13.72 -10.07
N LYS A 47 0.35 -14.77 -10.85
CA LYS A 47 -0.55 -15.93 -10.98
C LYS A 47 -0.72 -16.68 -9.67
N GLU A 48 0.37 -16.87 -8.92
CA GLU A 48 0.29 -17.44 -7.56
C GLU A 48 -0.58 -16.55 -6.65
N PHE A 49 -0.37 -15.24 -6.68
CA PHE A 49 -1.12 -14.27 -5.89
C PHE A 49 -2.62 -14.26 -6.20
N GLU A 50 -2.99 -14.31 -7.48
CA GLU A 50 -4.39 -14.40 -7.92
C GLU A 50 -5.06 -15.69 -7.42
N ALA A 51 -4.33 -16.81 -7.43
CA ALA A 51 -4.83 -18.11 -6.99
C ALA A 51 -4.97 -18.21 -5.46
N LEU A 52 -4.37 -17.31 -4.70
CA LEU A 52 -4.47 -17.27 -3.24
C LEU A 52 -5.76 -16.59 -2.77
N ASP A 53 -6.27 -17.05 -1.63
CA ASP A 53 -7.35 -16.38 -0.89
C ASP A 53 -6.89 -15.03 -0.33
N SER A 54 -7.82 -14.10 -0.08
CA SER A 54 -7.54 -12.75 0.43
C SER A 54 -6.70 -12.72 1.71
N TYR A 55 -6.89 -13.68 2.63
CA TYR A 55 -6.09 -13.77 3.86
C TYR A 55 -4.66 -14.25 3.60
N LYS A 56 -4.48 -15.17 2.63
CA LYS A 56 -3.15 -15.68 2.23
C LYS A 56 -2.39 -14.66 1.39
N ARG A 57 -3.09 -13.80 0.64
CA ARG A 57 -2.48 -12.70 -0.14
C ARG A 57 -1.71 -11.75 0.77
N TYR A 58 -2.27 -11.43 1.94
CA TYR A 58 -1.59 -10.61 2.94
C TYR A 58 -0.28 -11.26 3.42
N GLU A 59 -0.35 -12.51 3.89
CA GLU A 59 0.84 -13.26 4.34
C GLU A 59 1.87 -13.45 3.22
N PHE A 60 1.41 -13.61 1.98
CA PHE A 60 2.29 -13.75 0.82
C PHE A 60 3.11 -12.47 0.60
N ILE A 61 2.46 -11.30 0.69
CA ILE A 61 3.15 -10.01 0.56
C ILE A 61 4.14 -9.78 1.70
N GLU A 62 3.75 -10.09 2.95
CA GLU A 62 4.66 -9.99 4.10
C GLU A 62 5.87 -10.93 3.98
N LYS A 63 5.64 -12.17 3.51
CA LYS A 63 6.71 -13.17 3.34
C LYS A 63 7.68 -12.80 2.23
N GLY A 64 7.19 -12.20 1.15
CA GLY A 64 8.07 -11.68 0.09
C GLY A 64 8.74 -10.36 0.45
N GLY A 65 8.26 -9.66 1.48
CA GLY A 65 8.88 -8.46 2.02
C GLY A 65 8.72 -7.22 1.13
N TRP A 66 7.83 -7.25 0.14
CA TRP A 66 7.57 -6.10 -0.73
C TRP A 66 6.85 -4.95 0.00
N ASP A 67 6.18 -5.26 1.10
CA ASP A 67 5.58 -4.29 2.02
C ASP A 67 6.61 -3.53 2.86
N LYS A 68 7.87 -3.98 2.88
CA LYS A 68 8.97 -3.26 3.52
C LYS A 68 9.48 -2.16 2.60
N MET A 69 9.58 -0.97 3.16
CA MET A 69 10.19 0.16 2.48
C MET A 69 11.71 -0.02 2.43
N PRO A 70 12.39 0.42 1.36
CA PRO A 70 13.85 0.37 1.28
C PRO A 70 14.50 1.03 2.50
N GLY A 71 15.34 0.28 3.22
CA GLY A 71 15.99 0.74 4.44
C GLY A 71 15.20 0.54 5.74
N GLN A 72 14.02 -0.08 5.70
CA GLN A 72 13.26 -0.46 6.90
C GLN A 72 13.33 -1.97 7.16
N GLU A 73 13.48 -2.36 8.43
CA GLU A 73 13.51 -3.78 8.83
C GLU A 73 12.12 -4.43 8.85
N LYS A 74 11.08 -3.62 9.08
CA LYS A 74 9.68 -4.03 9.22
C LYS A 74 8.78 -3.16 8.35
N ALA A 75 7.69 -3.73 7.86
CA ALA A 75 6.69 -3.00 7.13
C ALA A 75 5.87 -2.08 8.06
N GLY A 76 5.34 -1.00 7.48
CA GLY A 76 4.37 -0.14 8.16
C GLY A 76 3.04 -0.88 8.38
N TYR A 77 2.34 -0.54 9.44
CA TYR A 77 1.02 -1.11 9.72
C TYR A 77 0.04 -0.81 8.56
N GLY A 78 -0.58 -1.85 8.02
CA GLY A 78 -1.55 -1.73 6.93
C GLY A 78 -0.95 -1.63 5.52
N VAL A 79 0.38 -1.58 5.37
CA VAL A 79 1.04 -1.50 4.05
C VAL A 79 0.81 -2.75 3.22
N ALA A 80 0.95 -3.95 3.81
CA ALA A 80 0.70 -5.20 3.10
C ALA A 80 -0.76 -5.29 2.62
N SER A 81 -1.73 -4.91 3.45
CA SER A 81 -3.15 -4.88 3.04
C SER A 81 -3.43 -3.86 1.93
N ALA A 82 -2.82 -2.68 2.01
CA ALA A 82 -2.94 -1.65 0.98
C ALA A 82 -2.26 -2.08 -0.33
N CYS A 83 -1.14 -2.79 -0.24
CA CYS A 83 -0.44 -3.36 -1.39
C CYS A 83 -1.27 -4.46 -2.07
N VAL A 84 -1.89 -5.36 -1.30
CA VAL A 84 -2.85 -6.35 -1.84
C VAL A 84 -3.96 -5.64 -2.62
N THR A 85 -4.56 -4.60 -2.05
CA THR A 85 -5.61 -3.81 -2.71
C THR A 85 -5.09 -3.16 -4.00
N GLY A 86 -3.87 -2.63 -3.99
CA GLY A 86 -3.21 -2.06 -5.16
C GLY A 86 -2.93 -3.08 -6.27
N LEU A 87 -2.46 -4.27 -5.92
CA LEU A 87 -2.23 -5.37 -6.85
C LEU A 87 -3.54 -5.88 -7.44
N GLU A 88 -4.59 -6.06 -6.63
CA GLU A 88 -5.92 -6.45 -7.10
C GLU A 88 -6.50 -5.42 -8.08
N ALA A 89 -6.28 -4.12 -7.83
CA ALA A 89 -6.70 -3.04 -8.73
C ALA A 89 -5.92 -3.03 -10.05
N LEU A 90 -4.66 -3.46 -10.05
CA LEU A 90 -3.87 -3.64 -11.28
C LEU A 90 -4.30 -4.87 -12.09
N ILE A 91 -4.62 -5.96 -11.41
CA ILE A 91 -5.06 -7.22 -12.05
C ILE A 91 -6.43 -7.08 -12.72
N LYS A 92 -7.35 -6.33 -12.09
CA LYS A 92 -8.71 -6.12 -12.62
C LYS A 92 -8.79 -5.21 -13.84
N LYS A 93 -7.68 -4.63 -14.29
CA LYS A 93 -7.64 -3.61 -15.34
C LYS A 93 -7.17 -4.21 -16.67
#